data_AF-A0A7S3MP54-F1
#
_entry.id   AF-A0A7S3MP54-F1
#
_cell.length_a   1.000
_cell.length_b   1.000
_cell.length_c   1.000
_cell.angle_alpha   90.00
_cell.angle_beta   90.00
_cell.angle_gamma   90.00
#
_symmetry.space_group_name_H-M   'P 1'
#
loop_
_entity.id
_entity.type
_entity.pdbx_description
1 polymer ?
#
loop_
_entity_poly.entity_id
_entity_poly.type
_entity_poly.pdbx_seq_one_letter_code
_entity_poly.pdbx_strand_id
1 'polypeptide(L)'
;FVIKMSRRGIAGIKARQAMAAKKVQLGHDIEKQQLEEMSSQLQEFKASLETFAVKHKTEITRNPVFRNQFLKMCKEIGVDPLSSNKSFFVGVLGFGDFYYELAIQ
;
A
#
# COMPACT_ATOMS: atom_id res chain seq x y z
N PHE A 1 -23.29 3.41 58.37
CA PHE A 1 -21.83 3.38 58.07
C PHE A 1 -21.61 3.80 56.61
N VAL A 2 -21.27 5.08 56.37
CA VAL A 2 -20.89 5.54 55.03
C VAL A 2 -19.40 5.31 54.88
N ILE A 3 -19.00 4.38 54.01
CA ILE A 3 -17.59 4.09 53.72
C ILE A 3 -17.01 5.33 53.04
N LYS A 4 -16.25 6.14 53.79
CA LYS A 4 -15.51 7.30 53.26
C LYS A 4 -14.31 6.77 52.49
N MET A 5 -14.49 6.47 51.19
CA MET A 5 -13.38 6.13 50.31
C MET A 5 -12.32 7.25 50.35
N SER A 6 -11.11 6.89 50.76
CA SER A 6 -9.98 7.82 50.87
C SER A 6 -9.63 8.40 49.50
N ARG A 7 -9.41 9.73 49.42
CA ARG A 7 -9.05 10.46 48.19
C ARG A 7 -7.85 9.86 47.46
N ARG A 8 -6.96 9.17 48.19
CA ARG A 8 -5.79 8.46 47.63
C ARG A 8 -6.17 7.22 46.80
N GLY A 9 -7.20 6.47 47.20
CA GLY A 9 -7.70 5.33 46.43
C GLY A 9 -8.35 5.76 45.11
N ILE A 10 -9.11 6.86 45.14
CA ILE A 10 -9.75 7.46 43.96
C ILE A 10 -8.70 8.02 42.99
N ALA A 11 -7.64 8.66 43.51
CA ALA A 11 -6.52 9.15 42.69
C ALA A 11 -5.78 8.01 41.97
N GLY A 12 -5.54 6.88 42.65
CA GLY A 12 -4.95 5.69 42.03
C GLY A 12 -5.82 5.08 40.93
N ILE A 13 -7.14 5.04 41.12
CA ILE A 13 -8.09 4.57 40.09
C ILE A 13 -8.09 5.51 38.89
N LYS A 14 -8.13 6.83 39.09
CA LYS A 14 -8.05 7.83 38.01
C LYS A 14 -6.72 7.75 37.25
N ALA A 15 -5.61 7.57 37.95
CA ALA A 15 -4.29 7.40 37.32
C ALA A 15 -4.22 6.12 36.47
N ARG A 16 -4.81 5.00 36.95
CA ARG A 16 -4.92 3.76 36.17
C ARG A 16 -5.81 3.93 34.94
N GLN A 17 -6.94 4.62 35.06
CA GLN A 17 -7.83 4.92 33.93
C GLN A 17 -7.14 5.80 32.88
N ALA A 18 -6.43 6.85 33.31
CA ALA A 18 -5.67 7.71 32.41
C ALA A 18 -4.53 6.94 31.71
N MET A 19 -3.84 6.05 32.42
CA MET A 19 -2.79 5.22 31.85
C MET A 19 -3.35 4.18 30.87
N ALA A 20 -4.53 3.60 31.14
CA ALA A 20 -5.22 2.70 30.22
C ALA A 20 -5.65 3.43 28.94
N ALA A 21 -6.24 4.63 29.06
CA ALA A 21 -6.61 5.46 27.91
C ALA A 21 -5.38 5.84 27.07
N LYS A 22 -4.26 6.20 27.71
CA LYS A 22 -3.01 6.52 27.03
C LYS A 22 -2.41 5.32 26.29
N LYS A 23 -2.53 4.10 26.84
CA LYS A 23 -2.10 2.87 26.16
C LYS A 23 -2.92 2.60 24.90
N VAL A 24 -4.24 2.82 24.95
CA VAL A 24 -5.12 2.65 23.79
C VAL A 24 -4.79 3.66 22.69
N GLN A 25 -4.60 4.94 23.06
CA GLN A 25 -4.18 5.97 22.11
C GLN A 25 -2.83 5.65 21.46
N LEU A 26 -1.84 5.25 22.25
CA LEU A 26 -0.53 4.86 21.72
C LEU A 26 -0.64 3.66 20.75
N GLY A 27 -1.53 2.71 21.03
CA GLY A 27 -1.82 1.60 20.12
C GLY A 27 -2.36 2.08 18.78
N HIS A 28 -3.35 2.98 18.79
CA HIS A 28 -3.89 3.57 17.56
C HIS A 28 -2.88 4.40 16.79
N ASP A 29 -2.00 5.14 17.47
CA ASP A 29 -0.95 5.93 16.82
C ASP A 29 0.07 5.02 16.12
N ILE A 30 0.45 3.90 16.75
CA ILE A 30 1.34 2.89 16.14
C ILE A 30 0.69 2.24 14.93
N GLU A 31 -0.58 1.83 15.02
CA GLU A 31 -1.34 1.26 13.90
C GLU A 31 -1.38 2.24 12.71
N LYS A 32 -1.66 3.51 13.00
CA LYS A 32 -1.70 4.55 11.97
C LYS A 32 -0.32 4.75 11.32
N GLN A 33 0.74 4.83 12.11
CA GLN A 33 2.10 4.98 11.59
C GLN A 33 2.47 3.78 10.70
N GLN A 34 2.14 2.56 11.11
CA GLN A 34 2.40 1.36 10.33
C GLN A 34 1.70 1.41 8.97
N LEU A 35 0.45 1.87 8.93
CA LEU A 35 -0.31 2.02 7.68
C LEU A 35 0.29 3.10 6.77
N GLU A 36 0.72 4.23 7.34
CA GLU A 36 1.37 5.31 6.58
C GLU A 36 2.70 4.85 5.97
N GLU A 37 3.52 4.12 6.75
CA GLU A 37 4.78 3.53 6.28
C GLU A 37 4.55 2.51 5.16
N MET A 38 3.57 1.62 5.32
CA MET A 38 3.19 0.66 4.28
C MET A 38 2.73 1.36 3.00
N SER A 39 1.92 2.41 3.12
CA SER A 39 1.48 3.20 1.97
C SER A 39 2.66 3.87 1.26
N SER A 40 3.61 4.42 2.02
CA SER A 40 4.83 5.03 1.46
C SER A 40 5.66 4.01 0.67
N GLN A 41 5.89 2.83 1.24
CA GLN A 41 6.62 1.75 0.57
C GLN A 41 5.93 1.29 -0.72
N LEU A 42 4.60 1.22 -0.73
CA LEU A 42 3.84 0.91 -1.95
C LEU A 42 4.01 1.98 -3.03
N GLN A 43 4.08 3.27 -2.66
CA GLN A 43 4.33 4.35 -3.61
C GLN A 43 5.75 4.29 -4.20
N GLU A 44 6.75 4.05 -3.36
CA GLU A 44 8.14 3.91 -3.81
C GLU A 44 8.33 2.68 -4.71
N PHE A 45 7.64 1.59 -4.38
CA PHE A 45 7.62 0.39 -5.22
C PHE A 45 6.99 0.67 -6.58
N LYS A 46 5.85 1.38 -6.62
CA LYS A 46 5.22 1.82 -7.87
C LYS A 46 6.19 2.63 -8.71
N ALA A 47 6.75 3.71 -8.18
CA ALA A 47 7.71 4.55 -8.91
C ALA A 47 8.92 3.77 -9.47
N SER A 48 9.41 2.79 -8.71
CA SER A 48 10.50 1.90 -9.15
C SER A 48 10.07 0.99 -10.29
N LEU A 49 8.87 0.40 -10.21
CA LEU A 49 8.30 -0.46 -11.25
C LEU A 49 8.03 0.32 -12.54
N GLU A 50 7.64 1.58 -12.43
CA GLU A 50 7.41 2.50 -13.55
C GLU A 50 8.71 2.81 -14.28
N THR A 51 9.74 3.19 -13.52
CA THR A 51 11.09 3.43 -14.05
C THR A 51 11.64 2.19 -14.74
N PHE A 52 11.47 1.01 -14.13
CA PHE A 52 11.85 -0.27 -14.72
C PHE A 52 11.13 -0.50 -16.04
N ALA A 53 9.82 -0.29 -16.07
CA ALA A 53 9.03 -0.57 -17.24
C ALA A 53 9.32 0.39 -18.41
N VAL A 54 9.59 1.68 -18.13
CA VAL A 54 10.04 2.64 -19.16
C VAL A 54 11.37 2.20 -19.74
N LYS A 55 12.33 1.86 -18.88
CA LYS A 55 13.68 1.44 -19.29
C LYS A 55 13.66 0.20 -20.16
N HIS A 56 12.79 -0.76 -19.85
CA HIS A 56 12.68 -2.03 -20.56
C HIS A 56 11.51 -2.08 -21.55
N LYS A 57 10.87 -0.95 -21.88
CA LYS A 57 9.65 -0.91 -22.73
C LYS A 57 9.77 -1.71 -24.03
N THR A 58 10.89 -1.58 -24.74
CA THR A 58 11.14 -2.28 -26.00
C THR A 58 11.26 -3.80 -25.81
N GLU A 59 11.84 -4.23 -24.70
CA GLU A 59 12.02 -5.64 -24.37
C GLU A 59 10.69 -6.27 -23.93
N ILE A 60 9.90 -5.56 -23.11
CA ILE A 60 8.55 -5.99 -22.69
C ILE A 60 7.61 -6.06 -23.90
N THR A 61 7.75 -5.16 -24.88
CA THR A 61 6.93 -5.18 -26.11
C THR A 61 7.38 -6.23 -27.12
N ARG A 62 8.68 -6.50 -27.28
CA ARG A 62 9.15 -7.46 -28.31
C ARG A 62 9.30 -8.89 -27.83
N ASN A 63 9.57 -9.12 -26.54
CA ASN A 63 9.83 -10.46 -26.00
C ASN A 63 8.63 -10.96 -25.18
N PRO A 64 7.85 -11.94 -25.67
CA PRO A 64 6.67 -12.44 -24.96
C PRO A 64 7.00 -13.17 -23.65
N VAL A 65 8.19 -13.78 -23.53
CA VAL A 65 8.63 -14.44 -22.29
C VAL A 65 8.90 -13.40 -21.21
N PHE A 66 9.67 -12.36 -21.55
CA PHE A 66 9.96 -11.25 -20.65
C PHE A 66 8.70 -10.48 -20.27
N ARG A 67 7.79 -10.27 -21.22
CA ARG A 67 6.46 -9.69 -20.95
C ARG A 67 5.71 -10.47 -19.89
N ASN A 68 5.64 -11.79 -20.02
CA ASN A 68 4.96 -12.63 -19.02
C ASN A 68 5.61 -12.56 -17.64
N GLN A 69 6.93 -12.44 -17.56
CA GLN A 69 7.63 -12.26 -16.29
C GLN A 69 7.28 -10.90 -15.67
N PHE A 70 7.27 -9.83 -16.46
CA PHE A 70 6.84 -8.50 -16.02
C PHE A 70 5.39 -8.50 -15.52
N LEU A 71 4.47 -9.13 -16.25
CA LEU A 71 3.07 -9.26 -15.84
C LEU A 71 2.89 -10.04 -14.54
N LYS A 72 3.67 -11.11 -14.34
CA LYS A 72 3.69 -11.85 -13.07
C LYS A 72 4.12 -10.95 -11.92
N MET A 73 5.19 -10.17 -12.10
CA MET A 73 5.62 -9.20 -11.10
C MET A 73 4.51 -8.21 -10.76
N CYS A 74 3.85 -7.61 -11.76
CA CYS A 74 2.73 -6.70 -11.52
C CYS A 74 1.60 -7.36 -10.72
N LYS A 75 1.24 -8.60 -11.06
CA LYS A 75 0.17 -9.37 -10.41
C LYS A 75 0.43 -9.64 -8.93
N GLU A 76 1.66 -9.95 -8.54
CA GLU A 76 2.03 -10.19 -7.14
C GLU A 76 1.78 -8.97 -6.24
N ILE A 77 1.81 -7.76 -6.79
CA ILE A 77 1.58 -6.51 -6.06
C ILE A 77 0.12 -6.05 -6.18
N GLY A 78 -0.72 -6.81 -6.88
CA GLY A 78 -2.10 -6.42 -7.18
C GLY A 78 -2.21 -5.31 -8.21
N VAL A 79 -1.17 -5.08 -9.01
CA VAL A 79 -1.16 -4.12 -10.11
C VAL A 79 -1.45 -4.88 -11.40
N ASP A 80 -2.50 -4.47 -12.10
CA ASP A 80 -2.79 -5.00 -13.43
C ASP A 80 -2.46 -3.94 -14.49
N PRO A 81 -1.41 -4.12 -15.29
CA PRO A 81 -1.06 -3.19 -16.36
C PRO A 81 -2.04 -3.26 -17.55
N LEU A 82 -2.97 -4.23 -17.59
CA LEU A 82 -3.88 -4.49 -18.71
C LEU A 82 -5.35 -4.11 -18.44
N SER A 83 -5.87 -4.22 -17.21
CA SER A 83 -7.33 -4.04 -16.98
C SER A 83 -7.82 -2.62 -16.75
N SER A 84 -6.95 -1.60 -16.69
CA SER A 84 -7.42 -0.25 -16.36
C SER A 84 -7.08 0.77 -17.45
N ASN A 85 -8.12 1.35 -18.04
CA ASN A 85 -8.06 2.60 -18.82
C ASN A 85 -7.57 3.81 -17.98
N LYS A 86 -7.39 3.62 -16.66
CA LYS A 86 -6.72 4.54 -15.73
C LYS A 86 -5.46 3.92 -15.08
N SER A 87 -4.96 2.78 -15.58
CA SER A 87 -3.76 2.17 -15.01
C SER A 87 -2.60 3.08 -15.32
N PHE A 88 -1.86 3.42 -14.27
CA PHE A 88 -0.64 4.22 -14.31
C PHE A 88 0.24 3.87 -15.54
N PHE A 89 0.33 2.58 -15.87
CA PHE A 89 1.17 2.02 -16.92
C PHE A 89 0.66 2.21 -18.36
N VAL A 90 -0.63 2.51 -18.58
CA VAL A 90 -1.18 2.71 -19.93
C VAL A 90 -0.56 3.95 -20.59
N GLY A 91 -0.49 5.07 -19.85
CA GLY A 91 0.12 6.30 -20.35
C GLY A 91 1.65 6.22 -20.48
N VAL A 92 2.31 5.42 -19.63
CA VAL A 92 3.77 5.32 -19.57
C VAL A 92 4.32 4.31 -20.58
N LEU A 93 3.62 3.19 -20.77
CA LEU A 93 4.12 2.09 -21.57
C LEU A 93 3.41 1.93 -22.91
N GLY A 94 2.23 2.51 -23.11
CA GLY A 94 1.43 2.28 -24.32
C GLY A 94 1.00 0.82 -24.48
N PHE A 95 0.98 0.05 -23.38
CA PHE A 95 0.55 -1.35 -23.42
C PHE A 95 -0.91 -1.50 -23.84
N GLY A 96 -1.76 -0.51 -23.54
CA GLY A 96 -3.15 -0.48 -23.99
C GLY A 96 -3.27 -0.59 -25.51
N ASP A 97 -2.50 0.22 -26.24
CA ASP A 97 -2.48 0.21 -27.71
C ASP A 97 -1.87 -1.08 -28.26
N PHE A 98 -0.76 -1.56 -27.67
CA PHE A 98 -0.12 -2.81 -28.09
C PHE A 98 -1.04 -4.04 -27.97
N TYR A 99 -1.82 -4.16 -26.89
CA TYR A 99 -2.77 -5.25 -26.73
C TYR A 99 -4.05 -5.05 -27.55
N TYR A 100 -4.46 -3.80 -27.79
CA TYR A 100 -5.54 -3.50 -28.74
C TYR A 100 -5.17 -3.95 -30.16
N GLU A 101 -3.95 -3.66 -30.61
CA GLU A 101 -3.44 -4.11 -31.91
C GLU A 101 -3.35 -5.64 -32.01
N LEU A 102 -2.96 -6.33 -30.94
CA LEU A 102 -2.98 -7.81 -30.89
C LEU A 102 -4.38 -8.40 -30.83
N ALA A 103 -5.36 -7.71 -30.22
CA ALA A 103 -6.73 -8.21 -30.09
C ALA A 103 -7.55 -8.06 -31.38
N ILE A 104 -7.09 -7.23 -32.33
CA ILE A 104 -7.74 -6.98 -33.62
C ILE A 104 -7.20 -7.91 -34.74
N GLN A 105 -6.26 -8.80 -34.44
CA GLN A 105 -5.63 -9.69 -35.43
C GLN A 105 -6.26 -11.08 -35.51
#